data_AF-A0A2I0BAL5-F1
#
_entry.id   AF-A0A2I0BAL5-F1
#
_cell.length_a   1.000
_cell.length_b   1.000
_cell.length_c   1.000
_cell.angle_alpha   90.00
_cell.angle_beta   90.00
_cell.angle_gamma   90.00
#
_symmetry.space_group_name_H-M   'P 1'
#
loop_
_entity.id
_entity.type
_entity.pdbx_description
1 polymer ?
#
loop_
_entity_poly.entity_id
_entity_poly.type
_entity_poly.pdbx_seq_one_letter_code
_entity_poly.pdbx_strand_id
1 'polypeptide(L)'
;MTEPPPPRAVANLWSLHVDGASGSQSQGAGILLTSPIGAVLHQAVTLRFRATNNQAEYEALIAGLKFVLSIAVKRIQVFSDSLLVVNQVNQTFETKDEVLKKYLHQAKSLIALFEDFSLTHVPREENQVADRLAKEGLPNSRRTQVFERHSFECVETSSKERSPCWMDRILDYLKSGIQPDGRQEAQKLKLTCAKYTIIDGEPYRRSYAKPLTKCLRPDEALKITEAVHQGECGTHARGRSLVMRILRQGFFWPNIHKDAQVFVQKCS
;
A
#
# COMPACT_ATOMS: atom_id res chain seq x y z
N MET A 1 -7.72 36.73 -36.65
CA MET A 1 -6.73 35.72 -36.24
C MET A 1 -7.10 35.30 -34.85
N THR A 2 -7.78 34.16 -34.71
CA THR A 2 -8.15 33.59 -33.41
C THR A 2 -6.90 32.95 -32.81
N GLU A 3 -6.53 33.35 -31.60
CA GLU A 3 -5.48 32.67 -30.84
C GLU A 3 -5.78 31.16 -30.76
N PRO A 4 -4.74 30.30 -30.83
CA PRO A 4 -4.92 28.88 -30.61
C PRO A 4 -5.45 28.69 -29.18
N PRO A 5 -6.37 27.73 -28.95
CA PRO A 5 -6.83 27.44 -27.61
C PRO A 5 -5.62 27.06 -26.74
N PRO A 6 -5.58 27.48 -25.46
CA PRO A 6 -4.49 27.09 -24.57
C PRO A 6 -4.40 25.56 -24.55
N PRO A 7 -3.19 24.97 -24.54
CA PRO A 7 -3.03 23.53 -24.49
C PRO A 7 -3.87 23.01 -23.32
N ARG A 8 -4.80 22.09 -23.62
CA ARG A 8 -5.61 21.42 -22.59
C ARG A 8 -4.64 20.92 -21.52
N ALA A 9 -4.72 21.52 -20.34
CA ALA A 9 -3.87 21.14 -19.22
C ALA A 9 -3.93 19.62 -19.07
N VAL A 10 -2.76 18.98 -19.03
CA VAL A 10 -2.55 17.55 -18.75
C VAL A 10 -2.87 17.29 -17.27
N ALA A 11 -4.09 17.64 -16.86
CA ALA A 11 -4.36 18.12 -15.50
C ALA A 11 -4.40 17.04 -14.42
N ASN A 12 -4.21 15.75 -14.76
CA ASN A 12 -4.39 14.64 -13.83
C ASN A 12 -3.37 13.49 -14.00
N LEU A 13 -2.27 13.70 -14.74
CA LEU A 13 -1.28 12.63 -14.94
C LEU A 13 -0.22 12.66 -13.84
N TRP A 14 -0.16 11.59 -13.05
CA TRP A 14 0.90 11.38 -12.05
C TRP A 14 2.11 10.71 -12.71
N SER A 15 3.30 10.95 -12.19
CA SER A 15 4.51 10.22 -12.58
C SER A 15 5.12 9.46 -11.42
N LEU A 16 5.45 8.19 -11.63
CA LEU A 16 6.06 7.30 -10.65
C LEU A 16 7.40 6.82 -11.19
N HIS A 17 8.47 7.04 -10.44
CA HIS A 17 9.79 6.45 -10.67
C HIS A 17 10.05 5.38 -9.63
N VAL A 18 10.48 4.20 -10.08
CA VAL A 18 10.82 3.06 -9.23
C VAL A 18 12.20 2.55 -9.58
N ASP A 19 12.92 2.06 -8.56
CA ASP A 19 14.17 1.32 -8.75
C ASP A 19 14.35 0.27 -7.65
N GLY A 20 14.92 -0.87 -8.02
CA GLY A 20 15.23 -1.98 -7.12
C GLY A 20 16.73 -2.15 -6.91
N ALA A 21 17.17 -2.17 -5.65
CA ALA A 21 18.55 -2.46 -5.30
C ALA A 21 18.68 -3.89 -4.75
N SER A 22 19.67 -4.63 -5.26
CA SER A 22 20.12 -5.90 -4.69
C SER A 22 21.62 -5.87 -4.40
N GLY A 23 22.04 -6.22 -3.19
CA GLY A 23 23.44 -6.17 -2.75
C GLY A 23 23.67 -6.79 -1.37
N SER A 24 24.94 -6.89 -0.99
CA SER A 24 25.36 -7.42 0.32
C SER A 24 25.14 -6.45 1.48
N GLN A 25 25.12 -5.14 1.21
CA GLN A 25 24.93 -4.08 2.20
C GLN A 25 23.52 -3.48 2.19
N SER A 26 22.83 -3.50 1.05
CA SER A 26 21.46 -2.99 0.94
C SER A 26 20.65 -3.79 -0.09
N GLN A 27 19.42 -4.11 0.29
CA GLN A 27 18.39 -4.62 -0.61
C GLN A 27 17.11 -3.85 -0.32
N GLY A 28 16.55 -3.26 -1.35
CA GLY A 28 15.51 -2.27 -1.16
C GLY A 28 14.83 -1.86 -2.45
N ALA A 29 13.76 -1.10 -2.29
CA ALA A 29 13.08 -0.43 -3.37
C ALA A 29 12.98 1.07 -3.08
N GLY A 30 13.25 1.87 -4.11
CA GLY A 30 13.07 3.30 -4.10
C GLY A 30 11.84 3.68 -4.91
N ILE A 31 11.05 4.60 -4.36
CA ILE A 31 9.80 5.08 -4.95
C ILE A 31 9.79 6.59 -4.88
N LEU A 32 9.64 7.22 -6.05
CA LEU A 32 9.47 8.66 -6.21
C LEU A 32 8.18 8.91 -6.97
N LEU A 33 7.18 9.48 -6.31
CA LEU A 33 5.90 9.81 -6.92
C LEU A 33 5.74 11.32 -7.03
N THR A 34 5.44 11.82 -8.22
CA THR A 34 5.19 13.24 -8.50
C THR A 34 3.74 13.43 -8.94
N SER A 35 3.07 14.42 -8.35
CA SER A 35 1.70 14.76 -8.68
C SER A 35 1.61 15.68 -9.92
N PRO A 36 0.43 15.82 -10.53
CA PRO A 36 0.21 16.70 -11.67
C PRO A 36 0.53 18.18 -11.38
N ILE A 37 0.53 18.57 -10.10
CA ILE A 37 0.85 19.92 -9.63
C ILE A 37 2.32 20.06 -9.18
N GLY A 38 3.15 19.05 -9.42
CA GLY A 38 4.58 19.04 -9.11
C GLY A 38 4.93 18.69 -7.65
N ALA A 39 3.97 18.23 -6.84
CA ALA A 39 4.27 17.79 -5.48
C ALA A 39 4.94 16.41 -5.49
N VAL A 40 6.04 16.26 -4.74
CA VAL A 40 6.87 15.05 -4.74
C VAL A 40 6.76 14.28 -3.43
N LEU A 41 6.58 12.98 -3.53
CA LEU A 41 6.58 12.02 -2.41
C LEU A 41 7.70 11.00 -2.61
N HIS A 42 8.57 10.90 -1.61
CA HIS A 42 9.62 9.89 -1.54
C HIS A 42 9.20 8.77 -0.60
N GLN A 43 9.45 7.53 -1.02
CA GLN A 43 9.30 6.35 -0.20
C GLN A 43 10.45 5.38 -0.45
N ALA A 44 10.88 4.71 0.61
CA ALA A 44 11.84 3.63 0.54
C ALA A 44 11.26 2.37 1.18
N VAL A 45 11.66 1.22 0.66
CA VAL A 45 11.32 -0.09 1.20
C VAL A 45 12.61 -0.86 1.43
N THR A 46 12.76 -1.47 2.61
CA THR A 46 13.85 -2.40 2.91
C THR A 46 13.37 -3.83 2.70
N LEU A 47 14.07 -4.58 1.86
CA LEU A 47 13.82 -6.01 1.64
C LEU A 47 14.67 -6.82 2.63
N ARG A 48 14.03 -7.59 3.51
CA ARG A 48 14.68 -8.47 4.50
C ARG A 48 14.74 -9.94 4.06
N PHE A 49 14.69 -10.16 2.76
CA PHE A 49 14.88 -11.46 2.12
C PHE A 49 15.86 -11.29 0.97
N ARG A 50 16.45 -12.39 0.52
CA ARG A 50 17.42 -12.35 -0.57
C ARG A 50 16.69 -12.22 -1.91
N ALA A 51 16.89 -11.10 -2.59
CA ALA A 51 16.41 -10.86 -3.94
C ALA A 51 17.58 -10.81 -4.93
N THR A 52 17.39 -11.33 -6.15
CA THR A 52 18.27 -10.99 -7.28
C THR A 52 17.95 -9.57 -7.77
N ASN A 53 18.80 -9.01 -8.64
CA ASN A 53 18.55 -7.67 -9.17
C ASN A 53 17.17 -7.56 -9.84
N ASN A 54 16.88 -8.46 -10.78
CA ASN A 54 15.58 -8.48 -11.46
C ASN A 54 14.40 -8.66 -10.50
N GLN A 55 14.57 -9.42 -9.41
CA GLN A 55 13.54 -9.56 -8.40
C GLN A 55 13.34 -8.27 -7.60
N ALA A 56 14.42 -7.60 -7.19
CA ALA A 56 14.34 -6.31 -6.49
C ALA A 56 13.66 -5.23 -7.35
N GLU A 57 13.91 -5.22 -8.66
CA GLU A 57 13.25 -4.32 -9.61
C GLU A 57 11.74 -4.57 -9.68
N TYR A 58 11.34 -5.84 -9.74
CA TYR A 58 9.92 -6.21 -9.68
C TYR A 58 9.27 -5.86 -8.33
N GLU A 59 9.99 -6.06 -7.21
CA GLU A 59 9.55 -5.64 -5.88
C GLU A 59 9.32 -4.13 -5.84
N ALA A 60 10.23 -3.34 -6.41
CA ALA A 60 10.11 -1.90 -6.49
C ALA A 60 8.89 -1.45 -7.31
N LEU A 61 8.69 -2.06 -8.48
CA LEU A 61 7.51 -1.79 -9.29
C LEU A 61 6.23 -2.11 -8.52
N ILE A 62 6.12 -3.30 -7.93
CA ILE A 62 4.91 -3.74 -7.21
C ILE A 62 4.64 -2.85 -5.99
N ALA A 63 5.67 -2.53 -5.21
CA ALA A 63 5.55 -1.63 -4.07
C ALA A 63 5.09 -0.22 -4.52
N GLY A 64 5.65 0.30 -5.62
CA GLY A 64 5.24 1.56 -6.23
C GLY A 64 3.77 1.55 -6.68
N LEU A 65 3.33 0.51 -7.39
CA LEU A 65 1.93 0.37 -7.84
C LEU A 65 0.96 0.32 -6.67
N LYS A 66 1.26 -0.49 -5.65
CA LYS A 66 0.46 -0.57 -4.42
C LYS A 66 0.38 0.77 -3.70
N PHE A 67 1.49 1.49 -3.61
CA PHE A 67 1.53 2.82 -3.02
C PHE A 67 0.65 3.81 -3.78
N VAL A 68 0.72 3.83 -5.12
CA VAL A 68 -0.11 4.71 -5.95
C VAL A 68 -1.61 4.37 -5.83
N LEU A 69 -1.95 3.08 -5.83
CA LEU A 69 -3.33 2.62 -5.59
C LEU A 69 -3.82 3.00 -4.18
N SER A 70 -2.93 3.04 -3.18
CA SER A 70 -3.27 3.43 -1.81
C SER A 70 -3.75 4.87 -1.67
N ILE A 71 -3.33 5.75 -2.57
CA ILE A 71 -3.77 7.14 -2.59
C ILE A 71 -4.85 7.40 -3.66
N ALA A 72 -5.46 6.32 -4.18
CA ALA A 72 -6.57 6.34 -5.14
C ALA A 72 -6.26 7.05 -6.47
N VAL A 73 -4.99 7.06 -6.90
CA VAL A 73 -4.61 7.54 -8.23
C VAL A 73 -5.10 6.55 -9.29
N LYS A 74 -5.72 7.09 -10.34
CA LYS A 74 -6.34 6.30 -11.43
C LYS A 74 -5.56 6.33 -12.74
N ARG A 75 -4.71 7.34 -12.95
CA ARG A 75 -3.93 7.55 -14.17
C ARG A 75 -2.48 7.80 -13.81
N ILE A 76 -1.58 6.97 -14.30
CA ILE A 76 -0.18 6.98 -13.89
C ILE A 76 0.75 6.68 -15.07
N GLN A 77 1.82 7.45 -15.17
CA GLN A 77 2.98 7.13 -15.98
C GLN A 77 4.10 6.62 -15.07
N VAL A 78 4.59 5.42 -15.33
CA VAL A 78 5.64 4.77 -14.54
C VAL A 78 6.95 4.76 -15.33
N PHE A 79 8.05 5.01 -14.65
CA PHE A 79 9.39 5.02 -15.18
C PHE A 79 10.28 4.07 -14.38
N SER A 80 11.08 3.29 -15.09
CA SER A 80 12.09 2.38 -14.54
C SER A 80 13.26 2.28 -15.51
N ASP A 81 14.46 2.10 -15.00
CA ASP A 81 15.69 1.84 -15.77
C ASP A 81 15.94 0.34 -16.00
N SER A 82 15.08 -0.53 -15.46
CA SER A 82 15.13 -1.96 -15.73
C SER A 82 14.47 -2.32 -17.06
N LEU A 83 15.27 -2.38 -18.14
CA LEU A 83 14.82 -2.83 -19.47
C LEU A 83 14.06 -4.16 -19.43
N LEU A 84 14.48 -5.10 -18.58
CA LEU A 84 13.84 -6.40 -18.46
C LEU A 84 12.41 -6.28 -17.95
N VAL A 85 12.21 -5.55 -16.84
CA VAL A 85 10.88 -5.36 -16.25
C VAL A 85 9.97 -4.60 -17.20
N VAL A 86 10.47 -3.51 -17.80
CA VAL A 86 9.70 -2.70 -18.76
C VAL A 86 9.24 -3.56 -19.93
N ASN A 87 10.13 -4.34 -20.54
CA ASN A 87 9.78 -5.16 -21.70
C ASN A 87 8.84 -6.33 -21.35
N GLN A 88 9.05 -7.02 -20.23
CA GLN A 88 8.16 -8.10 -19.81
C GLN A 88 6.77 -7.59 -19.46
N VAL A 89 6.67 -6.48 -18.74
CA VAL A 89 5.39 -5.84 -18.42
C VAL A 89 4.72 -5.31 -19.69
N ASN A 90 5.46 -4.75 -20.65
CA ASN A 90 4.87 -4.32 -21.93
C ASN A 90 4.62 -5.49 -22.91
N GLN A 91 4.81 -6.74 -22.48
CA GLN A 91 4.62 -7.97 -23.28
C GLN A 91 5.49 -8.03 -24.54
N THR A 92 6.61 -7.31 -24.56
CA THR A 92 7.58 -7.41 -25.66
C THR A 92 8.52 -8.59 -25.48
N PHE A 93 8.75 -9.04 -24.24
CA PHE A 93 9.55 -10.24 -23.90
C PHE A 93 8.78 -11.23 -23.03
N GLU A 94 9.00 -12.52 -23.27
CA GLU A 94 8.53 -13.60 -22.39
C GLU A 94 9.65 -14.03 -21.42
N THR A 95 9.27 -14.40 -20.20
CA THR A 95 10.20 -14.97 -19.22
C THR A 95 9.95 -16.46 -19.03
N LYS A 96 11.03 -17.25 -19.04
CA LYS A 96 11.02 -18.68 -18.70
C LYS A 96 11.21 -18.93 -17.20
N ASP A 97 11.59 -17.90 -16.44
CA ASP A 97 11.80 -17.99 -14.99
C ASP A 97 10.45 -17.99 -14.27
N GLU A 98 10.14 -19.11 -13.60
CA GLU A 98 8.88 -19.32 -12.88
C GLU A 98 8.66 -18.32 -11.73
N VAL A 99 9.71 -17.78 -11.11
CA VAL A 99 9.60 -16.75 -10.08
C VAL A 99 9.26 -15.40 -10.72
N LEU A 100 9.94 -15.04 -11.81
CA LEU A 100 9.63 -13.80 -12.52
C LEU A 100 8.24 -13.82 -13.16
N LYS A 101 7.74 -14.99 -13.58
CA LYS A 101 6.33 -15.14 -14.01
C LYS A 101 5.34 -14.75 -12.91
N LYS A 102 5.61 -15.14 -11.66
CA LYS A 102 4.75 -14.78 -10.52
C LYS A 102 4.74 -13.28 -10.26
N TYR A 103 5.91 -12.63 -10.32
CA TYR A 103 6.01 -11.18 -10.23
C TYR A 103 5.27 -10.47 -11.37
N LEU A 104 5.49 -10.90 -12.62
CA LEU A 104 4.83 -10.34 -13.78
C LEU A 104 3.30 -10.46 -13.66
N HIS A 105 2.80 -11.62 -13.24
CA HIS A 105 1.38 -11.83 -13.01
C HIS A 105 0.83 -10.86 -11.96
N GLN A 106 1.49 -10.72 -10.81
CA GLN A 106 1.07 -9.80 -9.77
C GLN A 106 1.10 -8.32 -10.23
N ALA A 107 2.17 -7.91 -10.91
CA ALA A 107 2.28 -6.56 -11.47
C ALA A 107 1.14 -6.28 -12.45
N LYS A 108 0.83 -7.23 -13.35
CA LYS A 108 -0.29 -7.13 -14.30
C LYS A 108 -1.64 -7.02 -13.61
N SER A 109 -1.88 -7.80 -12.56
CA SER A 109 -3.11 -7.71 -11.76
C SER A 109 -3.29 -6.34 -11.11
N LEU A 110 -2.21 -5.72 -10.62
CA LEU A 110 -2.25 -4.35 -10.08
C LEU A 110 -2.44 -3.30 -11.17
N ILE A 111 -1.76 -3.46 -12.31
CA ILE A 111 -1.87 -2.55 -13.47
C ILE A 111 -3.32 -2.49 -13.97
N ALA A 112 -4.03 -3.62 -13.99
CA ALA A 112 -5.44 -3.69 -14.41
C ALA A 112 -6.41 -2.85 -13.54
N LEU A 113 -5.97 -2.38 -12.36
CA LEU A 113 -6.79 -1.53 -11.48
C LEU A 113 -6.72 -0.04 -11.83
N PHE A 114 -5.83 0.36 -12.74
CA PHE A 114 -5.70 1.72 -13.24
C PHE A 114 -6.62 1.95 -14.44
N GLU A 115 -7.15 3.17 -14.58
CA GLU A 115 -7.89 3.59 -15.77
C GLU A 115 -6.94 3.85 -16.94
N ASP A 116 -5.75 4.39 -16.63
CA ASP A 116 -4.71 4.69 -17.60
C ASP A 116 -3.34 4.39 -16.98
N PHE A 117 -2.53 3.63 -17.72
CA PHE A 117 -1.24 3.14 -17.27
C PHE A 117 -0.27 3.06 -18.44
N SER A 118 0.92 3.63 -18.26
CA SER A 118 2.05 3.41 -19.16
C SER A 118 3.32 3.18 -18.36
N LEU A 119 4.13 2.21 -18.77
CA LEU A 119 5.47 1.97 -18.23
C LEU A 119 6.52 2.24 -19.31
N THR A 120 7.45 3.15 -19.01
CA THR A 120 8.48 3.60 -19.95
C THR A 120 9.87 3.39 -19.35
N HIS A 121 10.79 2.93 -20.20
CA HIS A 121 12.19 2.83 -19.82
C HIS A 121 12.85 4.22 -19.81
N VAL A 122 13.64 4.51 -18.78
CA VAL A 122 14.49 5.71 -18.70
C VAL A 122 15.95 5.32 -18.42
N PRO A 123 16.94 6.09 -18.89
CA PRO A 123 18.33 5.89 -18.51
C PRO A 123 18.50 5.99 -16.98
N ARG A 124 19.48 5.25 -16.43
CA ARG A 124 19.77 5.25 -14.99
C ARG A 124 20.14 6.63 -14.47
N GLU A 125 20.75 7.45 -15.30
CA GLU A 125 21.12 8.83 -15.02
C GLU A 125 19.89 9.71 -14.73
N GLU A 126 18.74 9.35 -15.29
CA GLU A 126 17.46 10.03 -15.07
C GLU A 126 16.66 9.43 -13.90
N ASN A 127 17.07 8.26 -13.38
CA ASN A 127 16.40 7.54 -12.28
C ASN A 127 17.16 7.59 -10.93
N GLN A 128 18.17 8.46 -10.80
CA GLN A 128 19.09 8.52 -9.66
C GLN A 128 18.41 8.66 -8.29
N VAL A 129 17.25 9.33 -8.23
CA VAL A 129 16.53 9.53 -6.96
C VAL A 129 15.94 8.22 -6.45
N ALA A 130 15.32 7.43 -7.32
CA ALA A 130 14.80 6.12 -6.97
C ALA A 130 15.95 5.16 -6.61
N ASP A 131 17.05 5.18 -7.36
CA ASP A 131 18.24 4.36 -7.08
C ASP A 131 18.85 4.64 -5.71
N ARG A 132 19.01 5.93 -5.36
CA ARG A 132 19.48 6.30 -4.03
C ARG A 132 18.52 5.84 -2.93
N LEU A 133 17.22 6.00 -3.12
CA LEU A 133 16.20 5.55 -2.15
C LEU A 133 16.23 4.04 -1.95
N ALA A 134 16.47 3.26 -3.00
CA ALA A 134 16.56 1.81 -2.94
C ALA A 134 17.79 1.34 -2.15
N LYS A 135 18.92 2.03 -2.31
CA LYS A 135 20.21 1.68 -1.69
C LYS A 135 20.35 2.18 -0.25
N GLU A 136 19.93 3.40 0.02
CA GLU A 136 20.22 4.12 1.26
C GLU A 136 19.00 4.23 2.18
N GLY A 137 17.80 4.00 1.64
CA GLY A 137 16.56 4.23 2.35
C GLY A 137 16.26 5.72 2.56
N LEU A 138 15.42 6.03 3.55
CA LEU A 138 15.16 7.40 3.99
C LEU A 138 15.84 7.67 5.34
N PRO A 139 16.53 8.82 5.51
CA PRO A 139 17.26 9.15 6.74
C PRO A 139 16.35 9.33 7.98
N ASN A 140 15.02 9.38 7.79
CA ASN A 140 14.04 9.45 8.87
C ASN A 140 13.03 8.28 8.75
N SER A 141 13.27 7.20 9.50
CA SER A 141 12.59 5.89 9.54
C SER A 141 11.05 5.82 9.49
N ARG A 142 10.29 6.93 9.55
CA ARG A 142 8.82 6.90 9.62
C ARG A 142 8.11 6.56 8.31
N ARG A 143 8.81 6.62 7.16
CA ARG A 143 8.25 6.29 5.83
C ARG A 143 8.95 5.11 5.15
N THR A 144 9.90 4.49 5.84
CA THR A 144 10.56 3.27 5.36
C THR A 144 9.69 2.07 5.69
N GLN A 145 9.16 1.38 4.67
CA GLN A 145 8.47 0.11 4.88
C GLN A 145 9.50 -1.03 4.91
N VAL A 146 9.17 -2.12 5.60
CA VAL A 146 10.04 -3.29 5.68
C VAL A 146 9.26 -4.49 5.16
N PHE A 147 9.78 -5.14 4.12
CA PHE A 147 9.18 -6.35 3.56
C PHE A 147 10.00 -7.56 4.02
N GLU A 148 9.35 -8.49 4.73
CA GLU A 148 9.99 -9.69 5.27
C GLU A 148 9.94 -10.89 4.32
N ARG A 149 9.12 -10.81 3.25
CA ARG A 149 8.93 -11.87 2.24
C ARG A 149 8.65 -11.26 0.88
N HIS A 150 8.81 -12.06 -0.16
CA HIS A 150 8.56 -11.65 -1.54
C HIS A 150 7.11 -11.20 -1.75
N SER A 151 6.90 -10.18 -2.57
CA SER A 151 5.58 -9.63 -2.88
C SER A 151 4.63 -10.67 -3.49
N PHE A 152 5.14 -11.60 -4.30
CA PHE A 152 4.32 -12.66 -4.90
C PHE A 152 3.98 -13.79 -3.92
N GLU A 153 4.73 -13.91 -2.82
CA GLU A 153 4.41 -14.82 -1.70
C GLU A 153 3.44 -14.16 -0.71
N CYS A 154 3.20 -12.86 -0.86
CA CYS A 154 1.99 -12.23 -0.35
C CYS A 154 0.80 -12.68 -1.20
N VAL A 155 0.57 -13.99 -1.21
CA VAL A 155 -0.71 -14.60 -1.53
C VAL A 155 -1.70 -13.86 -0.65
N GLU A 156 -2.65 -13.13 -1.27
CA GLU A 156 -3.95 -12.87 -0.66
C GLU A 156 -4.32 -14.21 -0.05
N THR A 157 -4.18 -14.33 1.27
CA THR A 157 -4.14 -15.65 1.89
C THR A 157 -5.42 -16.30 1.46
N SER A 158 -5.27 -17.31 0.59
CA SER A 158 -6.34 -18.15 0.11
C SER A 158 -7.24 -18.36 1.30
N SER A 159 -8.50 -17.99 1.10
CA SER A 159 -9.61 -18.14 2.01
C SER A 159 -9.53 -19.49 2.73
N LYS A 160 -8.77 -19.56 3.83
CA LYS A 160 -9.32 -20.15 5.05
C LYS A 160 -10.63 -19.39 5.21
N GLU A 161 -11.75 -20.10 5.31
CA GLU A 161 -13.02 -19.49 5.68
C GLU A 161 -12.77 -18.62 6.91
N ARG A 162 -12.53 -17.33 6.67
CA ARG A 162 -12.21 -16.37 7.72
C ARG A 162 -13.54 -16.10 8.37
N SER A 163 -13.60 -16.22 9.69
CA SER A 163 -14.83 -15.95 10.42
C SER A 163 -15.37 -14.57 10.03
N PRO A 164 -16.66 -14.47 9.66
CA PRO A 164 -17.28 -13.20 9.32
C PRO A 164 -17.07 -12.18 10.43
N CYS A 165 -16.75 -10.95 10.06
CA CYS A 165 -16.47 -9.86 10.96
C CYS A 165 -17.09 -8.55 10.44
N TRP A 166 -16.99 -7.51 11.26
CA TRP A 166 -17.55 -6.19 10.97
C TRP A 166 -17.05 -5.56 9.66
N MET A 167 -15.86 -5.97 9.18
CA MET A 167 -15.29 -5.44 7.94
C MET A 167 -15.91 -6.02 6.69
N ASP A 168 -16.45 -7.24 6.73
CA ASP A 168 -16.92 -7.92 5.52
C ASP A 168 -18.07 -7.14 4.88
N ARG A 169 -19.03 -6.65 5.68
CA ARG A 169 -20.09 -5.76 5.20
C ARG A 169 -19.60 -4.46 4.56
N ILE A 170 -18.48 -3.91 5.04
CA ILE A 170 -17.89 -2.68 4.48
C ILE A 170 -17.18 -3.00 3.17
N LEU A 171 -16.45 -4.11 3.12
CA LEU A 171 -15.76 -4.58 1.93
C LEU A 171 -16.74 -4.96 0.83
N ASP A 172 -17.81 -5.69 1.14
CA ASP A 172 -18.86 -6.08 0.19
C ASP A 172 -19.52 -4.85 -0.44
N TYR A 173 -19.81 -3.84 0.36
CA TYR A 173 -20.38 -2.58 -0.13
C TYR A 173 -19.37 -1.79 -0.98
N LEU A 174 -18.13 -1.64 -0.52
CA LEU A 174 -17.13 -0.81 -1.19
C LEU A 174 -16.51 -1.48 -2.44
N LYS A 175 -16.40 -2.80 -2.48
CA LYS A 175 -15.88 -3.57 -3.63
C LYS A 175 -16.97 -3.92 -4.63
N SER A 176 -18.10 -4.42 -4.15
CA SER A 176 -19.11 -5.08 -4.98
C SER A 176 -20.44 -4.31 -5.04
N GLY A 177 -20.58 -3.20 -4.30
CA GLY A 177 -21.81 -2.41 -4.27
C GLY A 177 -22.98 -3.10 -3.58
N ILE A 178 -22.74 -4.22 -2.89
CA ILE A 178 -23.80 -5.00 -2.24
C ILE A 178 -24.43 -4.17 -1.13
N GLN A 179 -25.74 -3.96 -1.21
CA GLN A 179 -26.53 -3.22 -0.23
C GLN A 179 -27.80 -4.01 0.11
N PRO A 180 -28.35 -3.86 1.33
CA PRO A 180 -29.62 -4.46 1.68
C PRO A 180 -30.78 -3.83 0.90
N ASP A 181 -31.84 -4.59 0.65
CA ASP A 181 -33.02 -4.13 -0.10
C ASP A 181 -33.79 -3.01 0.63
N GLY A 182 -33.68 -2.99 1.96
CA GLY A 182 -34.31 -1.97 2.80
C GLY A 182 -33.69 -0.59 2.60
N ARG A 183 -34.47 0.36 2.08
CA ARG A 183 -34.02 1.75 1.81
C ARG A 183 -33.32 2.42 3.00
N GLN A 184 -33.88 2.26 4.21
CA GLN A 184 -33.30 2.85 5.42
C GLN A 184 -31.98 2.17 5.81
N GLU A 185 -31.88 0.86 5.67
CA GLU A 185 -30.67 0.09 5.98
C GLU A 185 -29.56 0.37 4.96
N ALA A 186 -29.91 0.48 3.68
CA ALA A 186 -28.98 0.85 2.62
C ALA A 186 -28.41 2.26 2.86
N GLN A 187 -29.26 3.20 3.29
CA GLN A 187 -28.82 4.56 3.63
C GLN A 187 -27.91 4.58 4.85
N LYS A 188 -28.23 3.79 5.89
CA LYS A 188 -27.37 3.63 7.08
C LYS A 188 -26.02 2.99 6.74
N LEU A 189 -26.02 1.99 5.85
CA LEU A 189 -24.81 1.35 5.36
C LEU A 189 -23.95 2.34 4.57
N LYS A 190 -24.55 3.09 3.64
CA LYS A 190 -23.88 4.14 2.86
C LYS A 190 -23.21 5.18 3.76
N LEU A 191 -23.92 5.70 4.76
CA LEU A 191 -23.37 6.65 5.74
C LEU A 191 -22.23 6.05 6.58
N THR A 192 -22.31 4.75 6.88
CA THR A 192 -21.26 4.03 7.60
C THR A 192 -20.02 3.86 6.73
N CYS A 193 -20.19 3.38 5.50
CA CYS A 193 -19.13 3.11 4.53
C CYS A 193 -18.43 4.39 4.04
N ALA A 194 -19.11 5.55 4.06
CA ALA A 194 -18.51 6.85 3.76
C ALA A 194 -17.29 7.20 4.64
N LYS A 195 -17.17 6.56 5.82
CA LYS A 195 -16.02 6.72 6.72
C LYS A 195 -14.80 5.90 6.31
N TYR A 196 -14.88 5.13 5.23
CA TYR A 196 -13.84 4.18 4.85
C TYR A 196 -13.44 4.35 3.38
N THR A 197 -12.30 3.76 3.03
CA THR A 197 -11.77 3.65 1.66
C THR A 197 -11.03 2.34 1.53
N ILE A 198 -10.84 1.85 0.30
CA ILE A 198 -10.04 0.65 0.03
C ILE A 198 -8.69 1.05 -0.55
N ILE A 199 -7.65 0.36 -0.08
CA ILE A 199 -6.25 0.50 -0.48
C ILE A 199 -5.70 -0.92 -0.58
N ASP A 200 -5.18 -1.32 -1.74
CA ASP A 200 -4.64 -2.67 -1.97
C ASP A 200 -5.57 -3.80 -1.50
N GLY A 201 -6.88 -3.65 -1.75
CA GLY A 201 -7.90 -4.62 -1.34
C GLY A 201 -8.26 -4.61 0.16
N GLU A 202 -7.61 -3.76 0.97
CA GLU A 202 -7.81 -3.64 2.42
C GLU A 202 -8.59 -2.37 2.80
N PRO A 203 -9.43 -2.40 3.86
CA PRO A 203 -10.18 -1.23 4.30
C PRO A 203 -9.34 -0.31 5.19
N TYR A 204 -9.43 1.00 4.94
CA TYR A 204 -8.84 2.06 5.73
C TYR A 204 -9.91 3.04 6.19
N ARG A 205 -9.81 3.51 7.42
CA ARG A 205 -10.73 4.52 7.96
C ARG A 205 -10.23 5.92 7.64
N ARG A 206 -11.15 6.73 7.09
CA ARG A 206 -10.99 8.16 6.87
C ARG A 206 -11.04 8.88 8.21
N SER A 207 -10.11 9.80 8.41
CA SER A 207 -10.12 10.74 9.54
C SER A 207 -10.04 12.16 8.98
N TYR A 208 -10.77 13.09 9.59
CA TYR A 208 -10.76 14.49 9.19
C TYR A 208 -9.43 15.19 9.53
N ALA A 209 -8.71 14.71 10.53
CA ALA A 209 -7.51 15.37 11.08
C ALA A 209 -6.27 14.46 11.18
N LYS A 210 -6.35 13.20 10.72
CA LYS A 210 -5.23 12.24 10.80
C LYS A 210 -5.07 11.50 9.47
N PRO A 211 -3.86 10.95 9.18
CA PRO A 211 -3.67 10.01 8.08
C PRO A 211 -4.67 8.85 8.14
N LEU A 212 -4.92 8.22 7.00
CA LEU A 212 -5.75 7.02 6.93
C LEU A 212 -5.21 5.95 7.87
N THR A 213 -6.11 5.34 8.65
CA THR A 213 -5.74 4.26 9.58
C THR A 213 -6.21 2.92 9.03
N LYS A 214 -5.30 1.96 8.90
CA LYS A 214 -5.57 0.59 8.45
C LYS A 214 -6.57 -0.06 9.41
N CYS A 215 -7.66 -0.60 8.87
CA CYS A 215 -8.64 -1.33 9.65
C CYS A 215 -8.16 -2.77 9.87
N LEU A 216 -8.31 -3.26 11.10
CA LEU A 216 -7.87 -4.59 11.50
C LEU A 216 -9.04 -5.55 11.73
N ARG A 217 -8.85 -6.81 11.35
CA ARG A 217 -9.72 -7.92 11.75
C ARG A 217 -9.57 -8.18 13.25
N PRO A 218 -10.55 -8.84 13.89
CA PRO A 218 -10.46 -9.14 15.33
C PRO A 218 -9.19 -9.90 15.73
N ASP A 219 -8.73 -10.85 14.92
CA ASP A 219 -7.52 -11.64 15.17
C ASP A 219 -6.24 -10.81 15.01
N GLU A 220 -6.20 -9.89 14.04
CA GLU A 220 -5.09 -8.94 13.85
C GLU A 220 -5.06 -7.89 14.97
N ALA A 221 -6.23 -7.38 15.35
CA ALA A 221 -6.38 -6.40 16.43
C ALA A 221 -5.85 -6.95 17.76
N LEU A 222 -6.11 -8.22 18.07
CA LEU A 222 -5.59 -8.87 19.26
C LEU A 222 -4.05 -8.91 19.25
N LYS A 223 -3.44 -9.39 18.16
CA LYS A 223 -1.98 -9.46 18.01
C LYS A 223 -1.31 -8.09 18.15
N ILE A 224 -1.88 -7.06 17.52
CA ILE A 224 -1.37 -5.69 17.64
C ILE A 224 -1.54 -5.16 19.06
N THR A 225 -2.66 -5.46 19.72
CA THR A 225 -2.89 -5.07 21.12
C THR A 225 -1.86 -5.71 22.04
N GLU A 226 -1.57 -7.01 21.87
CA GLU A 226 -0.54 -7.74 22.61
C GLU A 226 0.86 -7.18 22.35
N ALA A 227 1.25 -7.02 21.09
CA ALA A 227 2.56 -6.50 20.71
C ALA A 227 2.80 -5.08 21.23
N VAL A 228 1.80 -4.21 21.09
CA VAL A 228 1.88 -2.85 21.66
C VAL A 228 1.93 -2.93 23.18
N HIS A 229 1.18 -3.81 23.85
CA HIS A 229 1.22 -3.91 25.31
C HIS A 229 2.57 -4.43 25.83
N GLN A 230 3.16 -5.45 25.20
CA GLN A 230 4.39 -6.11 25.65
C GLN A 230 5.68 -5.33 25.37
N GLY A 231 5.68 -4.44 24.37
CA GLY A 231 6.88 -3.72 23.92
C GLY A 231 7.48 -2.69 24.91
N GLU A 232 7.01 -2.62 26.16
CA GLU A 232 7.56 -1.73 27.18
C GLU A 232 7.81 -2.49 28.50
N CYS A 233 9.06 -2.46 28.96
CA CYS A 233 9.40 -2.77 30.35
C CYS A 233 8.70 -1.77 31.29
N GLY A 234 7.71 -2.23 32.06
CA GLY A 234 7.52 -1.74 33.43
C GLY A 234 6.34 -0.83 33.76
N THR A 235 5.41 -0.50 32.85
CA THR A 235 4.18 0.22 33.27
C THR A 235 2.93 -0.34 32.62
N HIS A 236 2.00 -0.90 33.42
CA HIS A 236 0.66 -1.29 32.98
C HIS A 236 -0.09 -0.07 32.46
N ALA A 237 -0.06 0.12 31.13
CA ALA A 237 -0.72 1.24 30.48
C ALA A 237 -2.25 1.14 30.67
N ARG A 238 -2.90 2.21 31.13
CA ARG A 238 -4.37 2.30 31.15
C ARG A 238 -4.92 2.13 29.73
N GLY A 239 -6.09 1.51 29.56
CA GLY A 239 -6.69 1.21 28.25
C GLY A 239 -6.74 2.39 27.28
N ARG A 240 -6.98 3.62 27.75
CA ARG A 240 -6.97 4.84 26.90
C ARG A 240 -5.58 5.16 26.31
N SER A 241 -4.50 4.89 27.05
CA SER A 241 -3.12 5.08 26.58
C SER A 241 -2.78 4.08 25.47
N LEU A 242 -3.17 2.81 25.67
CA LEU A 242 -3.00 1.73 24.69
C LEU A 242 -3.69 2.06 23.36
N VAL A 243 -4.95 2.53 23.41
CA VAL A 243 -5.69 2.95 22.20
C VAL A 243 -4.98 4.06 21.45
N MET A 244 -4.51 5.09 22.16
CA MET A 244 -3.83 6.23 21.51
C MET A 244 -2.54 5.82 20.82
N ARG A 245 -1.83 4.83 21.38
CA ARG A 245 -0.62 4.26 20.76
C ARG A 245 -0.94 3.47 19.50
N ILE A 246 -1.94 2.60 19.55
CA ILE A 246 -2.40 1.82 18.39
C ILE A 246 -2.84 2.76 17.25
N LEU A 247 -3.61 3.80 17.57
CA LEU A 247 -4.01 4.82 16.59
C LEU A 247 -2.82 5.60 16.03
N ARG A 248 -1.78 5.89 16.84
CA ARG A 248 -0.55 6.56 16.39
C ARG A 248 0.29 5.68 15.45
N GLN A 249 0.23 4.36 15.61
CA GLN A 249 0.83 3.41 14.69
C GLN A 249 0.00 3.20 13.42
N GLY A 250 -1.18 3.84 13.32
CA GLY A 250 -1.99 3.85 12.11
C GLY A 250 -3.03 2.72 12.04
N PHE A 251 -3.38 2.08 13.16
CA PHE A 251 -4.34 0.97 13.19
C PHE A 251 -5.69 1.35 13.81
N PHE A 252 -6.77 0.73 13.36
CA PHE A 252 -8.13 1.01 13.83
C PHE A 252 -9.07 -0.21 13.80
N TRP A 253 -10.01 -0.27 14.74
CA TRP A 253 -11.25 -1.06 14.64
C TRP A 253 -12.37 -0.43 15.50
N PRO A 254 -13.66 -0.66 15.23
CA PRO A 254 -14.79 0.03 15.86
C PRO A 254 -14.81 -0.01 17.39
N ASN A 255 -14.41 -1.13 17.98
CA ASN A 255 -14.50 -1.37 19.43
C ASN A 255 -13.18 -1.20 20.17
N ILE A 256 -12.17 -0.58 19.53
CA ILE A 256 -10.80 -0.43 20.06
C ILE A 256 -10.73 0.05 21.51
N HIS A 257 -11.58 0.98 21.93
CA HIS A 257 -11.61 1.47 23.30
C HIS A 257 -12.06 0.41 24.31
N LYS A 258 -13.12 -0.34 23.99
CA LYS A 258 -13.65 -1.38 24.87
C LYS A 258 -12.70 -2.56 24.92
N ASP A 259 -12.18 -2.98 23.77
CA ASP A 259 -11.29 -4.12 23.66
C ASP A 259 -9.97 -3.88 24.39
N ALA A 260 -9.38 -2.69 24.25
CA ALA A 260 -8.19 -2.31 25.01
C ALA A 260 -8.43 -2.26 26.52
N GLN A 261 -9.62 -1.82 26.97
CA GLN A 261 -9.95 -1.81 28.40
C GLN A 261 -10.08 -3.22 28.95
N VAL A 262 -10.82 -4.10 28.27
CA VAL A 262 -10.98 -5.51 28.65
C VAL A 262 -9.63 -6.22 28.67
N PHE A 263 -8.78 -5.95 27.68
CA PHE A 263 -7.45 -6.54 27.59
C PHE A 263 -6.57 -6.14 28.78
N VAL A 264 -6.48 -4.84 29.10
CA VAL A 264 -5.69 -4.35 30.24
C VAL A 264 -6.21 -4.91 31.57
N GLN A 265 -7.53 -5.07 31.74
CA GLN A 265 -8.13 -5.69 32.94
C GLN A 265 -7.75 -7.16 33.10
N LYS A 266 -7.55 -7.90 32.01
CA LYS A 266 -7.12 -9.31 32.05
C LYS A 266 -5.62 -9.47 32.32
N CYS A 267 -4.83 -8.44 32.02
CA CYS A 267 -3.39 -8.42 32.26
C CYS A 267 -3.00 -7.77 33.61
N SER A 268 -3.98 -7.28 34.39
CA SER A 268 -3.77 -6.71 35.73
C SER A 268 -3.86 -7.78 36.81
#